data_AF-A0AAU3KJF7-F1
#
_entry.id   AF-A0AAU3KJF7-F1
#
_cell.length_a   1.000
_cell.length_b   1.000
_cell.length_c   1.000
_cell.angle_alpha   90.00
_cell.angle_beta   90.00
_cell.angle_gamma   90.00
#
_symmetry.space_group_name_H-M   'P 1'
#
loop_
_entity.id
_entity.type
_entity.pdbx_description
1 polymer ?
#
loop_
_entity_poly.entity_id
_entity_poly.type
_entity_poly.pdbx_seq_one_letter_code
_entity_poly.pdbx_strand_id
1 'polypeptide(L)'
;MDLELAEYWLAIEESDDSAEEVEEPPTPEGYTLDTYLLLSIIDGLQGVQAAVIAAAGADPPQVKPMPRPQTALDVVREQRRLATMNSIVDIFKPQVG
;
A
#
# COMPACT_ATOMS: atom_id res chain seq x y z
N MET A 1 22.16 -29.07 -13.22
CA MET A 1 21.21 -29.59 -12.21
C MET A 1 21.07 -28.63 -11.03
N ASP A 2 22.14 -28.15 -10.37
CA ASP A 2 21.99 -27.11 -9.32
C ASP A 2 21.60 -25.71 -9.84
N LEU A 3 22.09 -25.35 -11.03
CA LEU A 3 21.88 -24.02 -11.61
C LEU A 3 20.43 -23.79 -12.04
N GLU A 4 19.81 -24.81 -12.65
CA GLU A 4 18.38 -24.81 -13.01
C GLU A 4 17.47 -24.75 -11.78
N LEU A 5 17.90 -25.38 -10.66
CA LEU A 5 17.16 -25.32 -9.41
C LEU A 5 17.25 -23.91 -8.78
N ALA A 6 18.42 -23.28 -8.84
CA ALA A 6 18.62 -21.92 -8.35
C ALA A 6 17.81 -20.89 -9.15
N GLU A 7 17.76 -21.02 -10.48
CA GLU A 7 16.94 -20.19 -11.36
C GLU A 7 15.44 -20.35 -11.07
N TYR A 8 14.98 -21.58 -10.76
CA TYR A 8 13.61 -21.85 -10.36
C TYR A 8 13.23 -21.18 -9.02
N TRP A 9 14.12 -21.22 -8.03
CA TRP A 9 13.90 -20.55 -6.74
C TRP A 9 13.88 -19.02 -6.88
N LEU A 10 14.80 -18.45 -7.66
CA LEU A 10 14.80 -17.01 -7.96
C LEU A 10 13.52 -16.58 -8.69
N ALA A 11 13.06 -17.37 -9.67
CA ALA A 11 11.83 -17.07 -10.39
C ALA A 11 10.58 -17.16 -9.48
N ILE A 12 10.58 -18.06 -8.49
CA ILE A 12 9.51 -18.13 -7.49
C ILE A 12 9.54 -16.91 -6.58
N GLU A 13 10.71 -16.55 -6.05
CA GLU A 13 10.90 -15.42 -5.13
C GLU A 13 10.56 -14.07 -5.81
N GLU A 14 10.91 -13.93 -7.09
CA GLU A 14 10.55 -12.77 -7.92
C GLU A 14 9.06 -12.79 -8.33
N SER A 15 8.45 -13.98 -8.43
CA SER A 15 7.01 -14.13 -8.69
C SER A 15 6.14 -13.88 -7.46
N ASP A 16 6.64 -14.12 -6.24
CA ASP A 16 5.88 -13.93 -4.99
C ASP A 16 5.60 -12.43 -4.71
N ASP A 17 6.40 -11.52 -5.28
CA ASP A 17 6.13 -10.08 -5.29
C ASP A 17 5.00 -9.68 -6.28
N SER A 18 4.53 -10.62 -7.12
CA SER A 18 3.53 -10.38 -8.17
C SER A 18 2.38 -11.41 -8.23
N ALA A 19 2.45 -12.47 -7.42
CA ALA A 19 1.32 -13.35 -7.18
C ALA A 19 0.34 -12.58 -6.32
N GLU A 20 -0.53 -11.79 -6.97
CA GLU A 20 -1.76 -11.33 -6.36
C GLU A 20 -2.55 -12.60 -5.99
N GLU A 21 -2.31 -13.15 -4.80
CA GLU A 21 -3.35 -13.86 -4.08
C GLU A 21 -4.54 -12.91 -4.12
N VAL A 22 -5.58 -13.29 -4.88
CA VAL A 22 -6.83 -12.56 -4.91
C VAL A 22 -7.44 -12.80 -3.54
N GLU A 23 -6.93 -12.09 -2.52
CA GLU A 23 -7.49 -12.04 -1.19
C GLU A 23 -8.95 -11.62 -1.37
N GLU A 24 -9.86 -12.49 -0.95
CA GLU A 24 -11.27 -12.13 -0.95
C GLU A 24 -11.43 -10.83 -0.16
N PRO A 25 -12.12 -9.82 -0.72
CA PRO A 25 -12.24 -8.55 -0.04
C PRO A 25 -12.90 -8.77 1.33
N PRO A 26 -12.36 -8.18 2.40
CA PRO A 26 -12.82 -8.46 3.75
C PRO A 26 -14.30 -8.10 3.89
N THR A 27 -15.05 -8.99 4.51
CA THR A 27 -16.47 -8.74 4.84
C THR A 27 -16.58 -7.79 6.04
N PRO A 28 -17.64 -6.97 6.13
CA PRO A 28 -17.85 -6.04 7.25
C PRO A 28 -17.98 -6.70 8.63
N GLU A 29 -18.25 -8.01 8.67
CA GLU A 29 -18.39 -8.75 9.92
C GLU A 29 -17.07 -8.73 10.70
N GLY A 30 -17.13 -8.40 12.00
CA GLY A 30 -15.93 -8.26 12.85
C GLY A 30 -15.16 -6.94 12.72
N TYR A 31 -15.50 -6.09 11.74
CA TYR A 31 -14.92 -4.75 11.62
C TYR A 31 -15.73 -3.73 12.44
N THR A 32 -15.45 -3.69 13.75
CA THR A 32 -15.98 -2.65 14.64
C THR A 32 -15.14 -1.38 14.52
N LEU A 33 -15.62 -0.29 15.12
CA LEU A 33 -14.89 0.99 15.16
C LEU A 33 -13.46 0.83 15.71
N ASP A 34 -13.28 -0.01 16.72
CA ASP A 34 -11.97 -0.27 17.33
C ASP A 34 -11.02 -0.94 16.34
N THR A 35 -11.52 -1.90 15.54
CA THR A 35 -10.76 -2.52 14.45
C THR A 35 -10.33 -1.47 13.43
N TYR A 36 -11.22 -0.57 13.01
CA TYR A 36 -10.86 0.51 12.08
C TYR A 36 -9.81 1.47 12.65
N LEU A 37 -9.89 1.79 13.94
CA LEU A 37 -8.90 2.63 14.61
C LEU A 37 -7.52 1.95 14.65
N LEU A 38 -7.47 0.66 15.01
CA LEU A 38 -6.24 -0.10 15.02
C LEU A 38 -5.60 -0.19 13.63
N LEU A 39 -6.39 -0.48 12.60
CA LEU A 39 -5.91 -0.49 11.21
C LEU A 39 -5.36 0.87 10.78
N SER A 40 -6.01 1.96 11.18
CA SER A 40 -5.54 3.32 10.89
C SER A 40 -4.20 3.63 11.58
N ILE A 41 -3.99 3.12 12.79
CA ILE A 41 -2.71 3.23 13.51
C ILE A 41 -1.62 2.44 12.78
N ILE A 42 -1.92 1.23 12.33
CA ILE A 42 -0.97 0.39 11.57
C ILE A 42 -0.55 1.09 10.28
N ASP A 43 -1.51 1.60 9.49
CA ASP A 43 -1.24 2.34 8.25
C ASP A 43 -0.31 3.54 8.52
N GLY A 44 -0.55 4.28 9.61
CA GLY A 44 0.28 5.41 10.02
C GLY A 44 1.71 5.01 10.40
N LEU A 45 1.88 3.91 11.14
CA LEU A 45 3.20 3.40 11.52
C LEU A 45 4.02 2.96 10.31
N GLN A 46 3.39 2.27 9.34
CA GLN A 46 4.04 1.88 8.10
C GLN A 46 4.50 3.11 7.29
N GLY A 47 3.66 4.16 7.23
CA GLY A 47 4.03 5.43 6.60
C GLY A 47 5.23 6.11 7.26
N VAL A 48 5.27 6.14 8.59
CA VAL A 48 6.42 6.69 9.34
C VAL A 48 7.69 5.87 9.07
N GLN A 49 7.59 4.54 9.06
CA GLN A 49 8.72 3.67 8.75
C GLN A 49 9.27 3.93 7.35
N ALA A 50 8.39 4.01 6.34
CA ALA A 50 8.77 4.34 4.98
C ALA A 50 9.46 5.72 4.88
N ALA A 51 8.94 6.73 5.58
CA ALA A 51 9.54 8.06 5.62
C ALA A 51 10.95 8.04 6.23
N VAL A 52 11.18 7.27 7.29
CA VAL A 52 12.49 7.12 7.92
C VAL A 52 13.49 6.42 6.99
N ILE A 53 13.06 5.35 6.30
CA ILE A 53 13.90 4.63 5.31
C ILE A 53 14.31 5.58 4.17
N ALA A 54 13.35 6.32 3.63
CA ALA A 54 13.60 7.31 2.57
C ALA A 54 14.57 8.41 3.03
N ALA A 55 14.40 8.92 4.26
CA ALA A 55 15.29 9.93 4.83
C ALA A 55 16.72 9.42 5.05
N ALA A 56 16.90 8.11 5.26
CA ALA A 56 18.21 7.47 5.33
C ALA A 56 18.87 7.26 3.95
N GLY A 57 18.19 7.58 2.85
CA GLY A 57 18.70 7.43 1.49
C GLY A 57 18.52 6.04 0.89
N ALA A 58 17.68 5.19 1.50
CA ALA A 58 17.30 3.90 0.95
C ALA A 58 15.91 3.97 0.28
N ASP A 59 15.57 2.96 -0.52
CA ASP A 59 14.28 2.87 -1.18
C ASP A 59 13.22 2.31 -0.19
N PRO A 60 12.18 3.07 0.18
CA PRO A 60 11.17 2.59 1.11
C PRO A 60 10.23 1.57 0.46
N PRO A 61 9.72 0.59 1.23
CA PRO A 61 8.71 -0.33 0.72
C PRO A 61 7.43 0.43 0.34
N GLN A 62 6.70 -0.06 -0.68
CA GLN A 62 5.40 0.49 -1.03
C GLN A 62 4.38 0.16 0.07
N VAL A 63 4.02 1.18 0.85
CA VAL A 63 2.99 1.05 1.89
C VAL A 63 1.62 1.01 1.23
N LYS A 64 1.03 -0.18 1.16
CA LYS A 64 -0.38 -0.36 0.82
C LYS A 64 -1.18 -0.38 2.12
N PRO A 65 -2.24 0.45 2.26
CA PRO A 65 -3.10 0.40 3.43
C PRO A 65 -3.67 -1.00 3.62
N MET A 66 -3.81 -1.43 4.88
CA MET A 66 -4.38 -2.74 5.20
C MET A 66 -5.79 -2.86 4.60
N PRO A 67 -6.15 -4.05 4.07
CA PRO A 67 -7.47 -4.26 3.46
C PRO A 67 -8.56 -4.04 4.51
N ARG A 68 -9.61 -3.33 4.11
CA ARG A 68 -10.76 -3.00 4.95
C ARG A 68 -12.05 -3.11 4.14
N PRO A 69 -13.16 -3.53 4.76
CA PRO A 69 -14.45 -3.52 4.10
C PRO A 69 -14.78 -2.09 3.70
N GLN A 70 -15.11 -1.89 2.43
CA GLN A 70 -15.46 -0.56 1.93
C GLN A 70 -16.82 -0.62 1.25
N THR A 71 -17.65 0.37 1.55
CA THR A 71 -18.86 0.57 0.76
C THR A 71 -18.52 1.31 -0.54
N ALA A 72 -19.37 1.20 -1.56
CA ALA A 72 -19.20 1.95 -2.81
C ALA A 72 -19.11 3.48 -2.56
N LEU A 73 -19.77 3.99 -1.52
CA LEU A 73 -19.70 5.40 -1.14
C LEU A 73 -18.31 5.77 -0.61
N ASP A 74 -17.68 4.89 0.17
CA ASP A 74 -16.35 5.12 0.75
C ASP A 74 -15.29 5.18 -0.34
N VAL A 75 -15.37 4.27 -1.33
CA VAL A 75 -14.49 4.27 -2.50
C VAL A 75 -14.56 5.61 -3.25
N VAL A 76 -15.77 6.11 -3.53
CA VAL A 76 -15.96 7.39 -4.24
C VAL A 76 -15.45 8.57 -3.42
N ARG A 77 -15.67 8.57 -2.10
CA ARG A 77 -15.15 9.62 -1.21
C ARG A 77 -13.63 9.65 -1.21
N GLU A 78 -12.99 8.48 -1.13
CA GLU A 78 -11.54 8.37 -1.11
C GLU A 78 -10.92 8.82 -2.43
N GLN A 79 -11.48 8.41 -3.57
CA GLN A 79 -11.04 8.88 -4.88
C GLN A 79 -11.07 10.41 -4.99
N ARG A 80 -12.14 11.06 -4.51
CA ARG A 80 -12.24 12.53 -4.49
C ARG A 80 -11.18 13.16 -3.56
N ARG A 81 -10.96 12.56 -2.39
CA ARG A 81 -9.94 13.01 -1.44
C ARG A 81 -8.54 12.96 -2.05
N LEU A 82 -8.17 11.84 -2.68
CA LEU A 82 -6.89 11.65 -3.36
C LEU A 82 -6.71 12.61 -4.52
N ALA A 83 -7.74 12.79 -5.37
CA ALA A 83 -7.70 13.76 -6.47
C ALA A 83 -7.43 15.19 -5.95
N THR A 84 -8.06 15.56 -4.84
CA THR A 84 -7.86 16.87 -4.20
C THR A 84 -6.44 17.00 -3.64
N MET A 85 -5.96 15.98 -2.94
CA MET A 85 -4.60 15.96 -2.37
C MET A 85 -3.53 16.06 -3.46
N ASN A 86 -3.67 15.30 -4.54
CA ASN A 86 -2.77 15.38 -5.70
C ASN A 86 -2.78 16.76 -6.33
N SER A 87 -3.96 17.39 -6.48
CA SER A 87 -4.04 18.76 -7.00
C SER A 87 -3.30 19.77 -6.13
N ILE A 88 -3.27 19.57 -4.80
CA ILE A 88 -2.50 20.42 -3.88
C ILE A 88 -1.00 20.19 -4.08
N VAL A 89 -0.57 18.92 -4.16
CA VAL A 89 0.85 18.59 -4.39
C VAL A 89 1.34 19.17 -5.71
N ASP A 90 0.52 19.11 -6.76
CA ASP A 90 0.87 19.65 -8.08
C ASP A 90 1.15 21.17 -8.07
N ILE A 91 0.57 21.93 -7.14
CA ILE A 91 0.89 23.37 -6.94
C ILE A 91 2.35 23.55 -6.54
N PHE A 92 2.90 22.60 -5.78
CA PHE A 92 4.26 22.66 -5.24
C PHE A 92 5.28 21.88 -6.08
N LYS A 93 4.84 21.14 -7.10
CA LYS A 93 5.77 20.48 -8.03
C LYS A 93 6.49 21.54 -8.87
N PRO A 94 7.83 21.52 -8.95
CA PRO A 94 8.55 22.47 -9.78
C PRO A 94 8.14 22.29 -11.23
N GLN A 95 7.75 23.38 -11.90
CA GLN A 95 7.54 23.38 -13.34
C GLN A 95 8.90 23.24 -14.01
N VAL A 96 9.24 22.02 -14.43
CA VAL A 96 10.42 21.78 -15.25
C VAL A 96 10.11 22.37 -16.63
N GLY A 97 10.74 23.50 -16.93
CA GLY A 97 10.82 24.08 -18.27
C GLY A 97 12.05 23.58 -19.02
#